data_AF-A0A348YND6-F1
#
_entry.id   AF-A0A348YND6-F1
#
_cell.length_a   1.000
_cell.length_b   1.000
_cell.length_c   1.000
_cell.angle_alpha   90.00
_cell.angle_beta   90.00
_cell.angle_gamma   90.00
#
_symmetry.space_group_name_H-M   'P 1'
#
loop_
_entity.id
_entity.type
_entity.pdbx_description
1 polymer ?
#
loop_
_entity_poly.entity_id
_entity_poly.type
_entity_poly.pdbx_seq_one_letter_code
_entity_poly.pdbx_strand_id
1 'polypeptide(L)'
;MKKDVFLFIGCENFKTIIEKNAYYVDKTAYLKTLFLSSSETMNPLFIRPRRFGKTLNLSMIKEFCELNYKNPGDKSYQQKLFINNGRKLAVAGDEYK
;
A
#
# COMPACT_ATOMS: atom_id res chain seq x y z
N MET A 1 -25.37 8.15 -10.51
CA MET A 1 -24.92 6.89 -11.15
C MET A 1 -24.08 6.12 -10.14
N LYS A 2 -24.54 4.95 -9.65
CA LYS A 2 -23.72 4.12 -8.75
C LYS A 2 -22.50 3.64 -9.57
N LYS A 3 -21.30 4.01 -9.15
CA LYS A 3 -20.08 3.40 -9.71
C LYS A 3 -20.01 1.98 -9.18
N ASP A 4 -19.89 1.01 -10.08
CA ASP A 4 -19.60 -0.36 -9.68
C ASP A 4 -18.23 -0.40 -9.00
N VAL A 5 -18.21 -0.96 -7.79
CA VAL A 5 -16.99 -1.10 -6.98
C VAL A 5 -16.58 -2.57 -7.07
N PHE A 6 -15.45 -2.83 -7.73
CA PHE A 6 -14.92 -4.18 -7.87
C PHE A 6 -14.25 -4.64 -6.56
N LEU A 7 -14.66 -5.78 -6.01
CA LEU A 7 -14.00 -6.41 -4.87
C LEU A 7 -13.23 -7.65 -5.35
N PHE A 8 -11.90 -7.59 -5.32
CA PHE A 8 -11.05 -8.71 -5.74
C PHE A 8 -10.72 -9.64 -4.57
N ILE A 9 -11.63 -10.56 -4.30
CA ILE A 9 -11.47 -11.57 -3.25
C ILE A 9 -10.26 -12.47 -3.60
N GLY A 10 -9.34 -12.62 -2.65
CA GLY A 10 -8.14 -13.45 -2.82
C GLY A 10 -7.03 -12.83 -3.66
N CYS A 11 -7.20 -11.59 -4.15
CA CYS A 11 -6.09 -10.86 -4.77
C CYS A 11 -5.12 -10.38 -3.68
N GLU A 12 -3.88 -10.84 -3.74
CA GLU A 12 -2.84 -10.50 -2.77
C GLU A 12 -1.80 -9.51 -3.34
N ASN A 13 -2.03 -9.00 -4.55
CA ASN A 13 -1.13 -8.06 -5.23
C ASN A 13 -1.66 -6.62 -5.10
N PHE A 14 -0.95 -5.80 -4.32
CA PHE A 14 -1.32 -4.41 -4.07
C PHE A 14 -1.42 -3.60 -5.37
N LYS A 15 -0.39 -3.64 -6.22
CA LYS A 15 -0.36 -2.92 -7.49
C LYS A 15 -1.59 -3.20 -8.35
N THR A 16 -1.98 -4.47 -8.49
CA THR A 16 -3.13 -4.89 -9.32
C THR A 16 -4.42 -4.28 -8.80
N ILE A 17 -4.65 -4.36 -7.49
CA ILE A 17 -5.79 -3.72 -6.85
C ILE A 17 -5.77 -2.23 -7.14
N ILE A 18 -4.60 -1.59 -7.01
CA ILE A 18 -4.47 -0.16 -7.24
C ILE A 18 -4.77 0.22 -8.69
N GLU A 19 -4.11 -0.39 -9.66
CA GLU A 19 -4.25 -0.09 -11.09
C GLU A 19 -5.65 -0.40 -11.64
N LYS A 20 -6.36 -1.38 -11.07
CA LYS A 20 -7.73 -1.73 -11.46
C LYS A 20 -8.81 -0.91 -10.76
N ASN A 21 -8.43 0.07 -9.93
CA ASN A 21 -9.35 0.87 -9.13
C ASN A 21 -10.35 0.02 -8.33
N ALA A 22 -9.90 -1.15 -7.86
CA ALA A 22 -10.70 -2.05 -7.03
C ALA A 22 -10.78 -1.57 -5.57
N TYR A 23 -11.77 -2.08 -4.83
CA TYR A 23 -11.92 -1.81 -3.40
C TYR A 23 -10.67 -2.23 -2.63
N TYR A 24 -10.13 -1.30 -1.86
CA TYR A 24 -8.95 -1.51 -1.03
C TYR A 24 -9.15 -0.75 0.27
N VAL A 25 -8.96 -1.43 1.40
CA VAL A 25 -8.90 -0.79 2.70
C VAL A 25 -7.49 -0.22 2.85
N ASP A 26 -7.39 1.10 2.85
CA ASP A 26 -6.10 1.78 2.92
C ASP A 26 -5.43 1.58 4.28
N LYS A 27 -4.21 1.05 4.24
CA LYS A 27 -3.33 0.83 5.40
C LYS A 27 -1.98 1.50 5.23
N THR A 28 -1.83 2.40 4.25
CA THR A 28 -0.55 3.05 3.92
C THR A 28 -0.02 3.89 5.08
N ALA A 29 -0.89 4.47 5.91
CA ALA A 29 -0.51 5.18 7.14
C ALA A 29 0.35 4.30 8.10
N TYR A 30 0.17 2.98 8.09
CA TYR A 30 1.00 2.06 8.87
C TYR A 30 2.48 2.08 8.44
N LEU A 31 2.80 2.43 7.19
CA LEU A 31 4.19 2.58 6.74
C LEU A 31 4.93 3.63 7.55
N LYS A 32 4.26 4.73 7.93
CA LYS A 32 4.85 5.76 8.79
C LYS A 32 5.23 5.16 10.14
N THR A 33 4.31 4.44 10.79
CA THR A 33 4.61 3.74 12.04
C THR A 33 5.74 2.73 11.87
N LEU A 34 5.72 1.94 10.79
CA LEU A 34 6.70 0.88 10.55
C LEU A 34 8.13 1.41 10.36
N PHE A 35 8.29 2.55 9.67
CA PHE A 35 9.62 3.08 9.31
C PHE A 35 10.10 4.23 10.20
N LEU A 36 9.20 4.97 10.85
CA LEU A 36 9.55 6.13 11.68
C LEU A 36 9.39 5.86 13.19
N SER A 37 8.97 4.66 13.62
CA SER A 37 8.97 4.32 15.04
C SER A 37 10.41 4.30 15.58
N SER A 38 10.72 5.28 16.42
CA SER A 38 11.97 5.40 17.15
C SER A 38 12.17 4.16 18.04
N SER A 39 13.22 3.37 17.75
CA SER A 39 13.85 2.39 18.65
C SER A 39 13.06 1.16 19.18
N GLU A 40 11.73 1.16 19.29
CA GLU A 40 11.02 0.05 19.96
C GLU A 40 10.69 -1.15 19.04
N THR A 41 10.62 -0.96 17.73
CA THR A 41 10.21 -2.02 16.79
C THR A 41 11.29 -2.29 15.75
N MET A 42 12.45 -2.83 16.17
CA MET A 42 13.51 -3.22 15.22
C MET A 42 13.12 -4.44 14.36
N ASN A 43 12.25 -5.32 14.88
CA ASN A 43 11.84 -6.56 14.24
C ASN A 43 10.31 -6.69 14.19
N PRO A 44 9.63 -6.06 13.20
CA PRO A 44 8.18 -6.18 13.06
C PRO A 44 7.75 -7.61 12.72
N LEU A 45 6.94 -8.23 13.60
CA LEU A 45 6.40 -9.57 13.42
C LEU A 45 4.96 -9.55 12.91
N PHE A 46 4.72 -10.12 11.73
CA PHE A 46 3.38 -10.28 11.17
C PHE A 46 2.77 -11.64 11.59
N ILE A 47 2.03 -11.65 12.71
CA ILE A 47 1.45 -12.86 13.33
C ILE A 47 0.46 -13.63 12.45
N ARG A 48 0.11 -14.89 12.79
CA ARG A 48 -0.48 -15.89 11.90
C ARG A 48 -2.03 -16.03 11.78
N PRO A 49 -2.94 -15.08 12.07
CA PRO A 49 -4.36 -15.36 11.79
C PRO A 49 -4.65 -15.39 10.28
N ARG A 50 -5.24 -16.48 9.77
CA ARG A 50 -5.49 -16.68 8.32
C ARG A 50 -6.43 -15.63 7.76
N ARG A 51 -6.23 -15.23 6.49
CA ARG A 51 -7.10 -14.28 5.74
C ARG A 51 -7.18 -12.84 6.30
N PHE A 52 -6.28 -12.45 7.20
CA PHE A 52 -6.17 -11.07 7.70
C PHE A 52 -5.47 -10.09 6.73
N GLY A 53 -5.24 -10.48 5.48
CA GLY A 53 -4.63 -9.61 4.47
C GLY A 53 -3.13 -9.36 4.67
N LYS A 54 -2.41 -10.30 5.32
CA LYS A 54 -0.95 -10.20 5.51
C LYS A 54 -0.18 -10.16 4.21
N THR A 55 -0.46 -11.09 3.29
CA THR A 55 0.24 -11.15 2.00
C THR A 55 0.01 -9.86 1.21
N LEU A 56 -1.22 -9.35 1.21
CA LEU A 56 -1.54 -8.07 0.59
C LEU A 56 -0.80 -6.90 1.24
N ASN A 57 -0.70 -6.87 2.57
CA ASN A 57 0.09 -5.86 3.29
C ASN A 57 1.59 -5.95 2.96
N LEU A 58 2.16 -7.15 2.88
CA LEU A 58 3.56 -7.35 2.48
C LEU A 58 3.79 -6.94 1.03
N SER A 59 2.83 -7.22 0.12
CA SER A 59 2.88 -6.71 -1.25
C SER A 59 2.88 -5.17 -1.26
N MET A 60 2.06 -4.52 -0.44
CA MET A 60 2.05 -3.06 -0.32
C MET A 60 3.40 -2.50 0.16
N ILE A 61 4.00 -3.09 1.21
CA ILE A 61 5.33 -2.71 1.71
C ILE A 61 6.40 -2.92 0.62
N LYS A 62 6.36 -4.05 -0.09
CA LYS A 62 7.27 -4.33 -1.21
C LYS A 62 7.17 -3.24 -2.28
N GLU A 63 5.97 -2.91 -2.74
CA GLU A 63 5.78 -1.88 -3.77
C GLU A 63 6.23 -0.49 -3.31
N PHE A 64 6.16 -0.20 -2.01
CA PHE A 64 6.67 1.05 -1.43
C PHE A 64 8.21 1.11 -1.45
N CYS A 65 8.87 0.00 -1.08
CA CYS A 65 10.33 -0.09 -1.00
C CYS A 65 11.03 -0.46 -2.31
N GLU A 66 10.28 -0.75 -3.38
CA GLU A 66 10.82 -1.13 -4.69
C GLU A 66 11.77 -0.03 -5.23
N LEU A 67 12.96 -0.40 -5.71
CA LEU A 67 13.95 0.56 -6.19
C LEU A 67 14.19 0.38 -7.69
N ASN A 68 14.25 1.49 -8.42
CA ASN A 68 14.78 1.48 -9.77
C ASN A 68 16.31 1.42 -9.71
N TYR A 69 16.91 0.24 -9.87
CA TYR A 69 18.37 0.06 -9.82
C TYR A 69 19.14 0.89 -10.87
N LYS A 70 18.51 1.25 -11.98
CA LYS A 70 19.14 2.10 -13.02
C LYS A 70 19.09 3.58 -12.65
N ASN A 71 18.09 3.99 -11.86
CA ASN A 71 17.94 5.36 -11.39
C ASN A 71 17.32 5.38 -9.97
N PRO A 72 18.11 5.20 -8.91
CA PRO A 72 17.59 5.06 -7.54
C PRO A 72 16.81 6.29 -7.03
N GLY A 73 17.03 7.47 -7.63
CA GLY A 73 16.29 8.69 -7.29
C GLY A 73 14.89 8.78 -7.90
N ASP A 74 14.57 7.90 -8.85
CA ASP A 74 13.27 7.87 -9.53
C ASP A 74 12.18 7.29 -8.62
N LYS A 75 11.27 8.16 -8.20
CA LYS A 75 10.12 7.83 -7.34
C LYS A 75 8.78 7.83 -8.11
N SER A 76 8.82 7.95 -9.43
CA SER A 76 7.61 8.04 -10.27
C SER A 76 6.69 6.83 -10.10
N TYR A 77 7.28 5.65 -9.90
CA TYR A 77 6.57 4.41 -9.64
C TYR A 77 5.72 4.47 -8.37
N GLN A 78 6.33 4.85 -7.24
CA GLN A 78 5.63 4.99 -5.97
C GLN A 78 4.61 6.12 -6.01
N GLN A 79 4.96 7.26 -6.61
CA GLN A 79 4.02 8.37 -6.76
C GLN A 79 2.75 7.92 -7.50
N LYS A 80 2.88 7.14 -8.58
CA LYS A 80 1.72 6.58 -9.30
C LYS A 80 0.85 5.67 -8.42
N LEU A 81 1.46 4.82 -7.60
CA LEU A 81 0.71 3.83 -6.82
C LEU A 81 0.13 4.39 -5.51
N PHE A 82 0.80 5.33 -4.85
CA PHE A 82 0.44 5.77 -3.51
C PHE A 82 -0.19 7.17 -3.46
N ILE A 83 0.09 8.05 -4.43
CA ILE A 83 -0.35 9.45 -4.42
C ILE A 83 -1.29 9.73 -5.60
N ASN A 84 -0.82 9.51 -6.82
CA ASN A 84 -1.48 9.89 -8.08
C ASN A 84 -2.38 8.78 -8.63
N ASN A 85 -3.05 8.02 -7.76
CA ASN A 85 -3.85 6.85 -8.15
C ASN A 85 -5.37 7.15 -8.30
N GLY A 86 -5.80 8.40 -8.09
CA GLY A 86 -7.19 8.85 -8.28
C GLY A 86 -8.21 8.32 -7.25
N ARG A 87 -7.77 7.65 -6.18
CA ARG A 87 -8.65 7.14 -5.11
C ARG A 87 -9.02 8.24 -4.12
N LYS A 88 -10.33 8.34 -3.80
CA LYS A 88 -10.87 9.21 -2.73
C LYS A 88 -11.02 8.53 -1.37
N LEU A 89 -10.87 7.19 -1.31
CA LEU A 89 -11.16 6.36 -0.13
C LEU A 89 -9.90 5.99 0.68
N ALA A 90 -8.73 6.50 0.27
CA ALA A 90 -7.51 6.43 1.05
C ALA A 90 -7.59 7.51 2.13
N VAL A 91 -7.71 7.09 3.38
CA VAL A 91 -7.84 7.98 4.56
C VAL A 91 -6.59 8.87 4.72
N ALA A 92 -5.50 8.56 4.01
CA ALA A 92 -4.27 9.34 4.03
C ALA A 92 -4.19 10.46 2.96
N GLY A 93 -5.33 10.97 2.47
CA GLY A 93 -5.34 12.02 1.44
C GLY A 93 -4.50 13.26 1.79
N ASP A 94 -4.68 13.81 3.01
CA ASP A 94 -4.00 15.04 3.44
C ASP A 94 -2.69 14.79 4.22
N GLU A 95 -2.32 13.53 4.52
CA GLU A 95 -1.13 13.21 5.32
C GLU A 95 0.17 13.05 4.50
N TYR A 96 0.08 13.00 3.18
CA TYR A 96 1.21 12.80 2.26
C TYR A 96 1.44 13.95 1.26
N LYS A 97 0.73 15.08 1.42
CA LYS A 97 1.02 16.33 0.70
C LYS A 97 2.05 17.17 1.42
#